data_AF-A0A7L2F0R9-F1
#
_entry.id   AF-A0A7L2F0R9-F1
#
_cell.length_a   1.000
_cell.length_b   1.000
_cell.length_c   1.000
_cell.angle_alpha   90.00
_cell.angle_beta   90.00
_cell.angle_gamma   90.00
#
_symmetry.space_group_name_H-M   'P 1'
#
loop_
_entity.id
_entity.type
_entity.pdbx_description
1 polymer ?
#
loop_
_entity_poly.entity_id
_entity_poly.type
_entity_poly.pdbx_seq_one_letter_code
_entity_poly.pdbx_strand_id
1 'polypeptide(L)'
;GTARGIVISTGDRTVMGRIASLASGLEVGRTPIAMEIEHFIRLITGVAVFLGLSFFILSLILGYTWLEAVIFLIGIIVANVPEGLLATVTVCLTLTAKRM
;
A
#
# COMPACT_ATOMS: atom_id res chain seq x y z
N GLY A 1 -21.35 -51.16 -7.16
CA GLY A 1 -22.72 -50.98 -6.68
C GLY A 1 -23.41 -49.93 -7.50
N THR A 2 -24.74 -50.00 -7.63
CA THR A 2 -25.56 -49.08 -8.43
C THR A 2 -26.70 -48.53 -7.56
N ALA A 3 -26.93 -47.22 -7.66
CA ALA A 3 -27.98 -46.53 -6.91
C ALA A 3 -28.70 -45.52 -7.81
N ARG A 4 -29.95 -45.20 -7.46
CA ARG A 4 -30.78 -44.15 -8.07
C ARG A 4 -31.22 -43.18 -6.98
N GLY A 5 -31.35 -41.90 -7.31
CA GLY A 5 -31.76 -40.86 -6.38
C GLY A 5 -32.47 -39.70 -7.09
N ILE A 6 -33.19 -38.89 -6.32
CA ILE A 6 -33.88 -37.70 -6.79
C ILE A 6 -32.99 -36.48 -6.52
N VAL A 7 -32.89 -35.58 -7.50
CA VAL A 7 -32.11 -34.34 -7.34
C VAL A 7 -32.82 -33.40 -6.37
N ILE A 8 -32.18 -33.10 -5.24
CA ILE A 8 -32.73 -32.22 -4.20
C ILE A 8 -32.26 -30.76 -4.31
N SER A 9 -31.12 -30.51 -4.96
CA SER A 9 -30.53 -29.17 -5.10
C SER A 9 -29.56 -29.13 -6.29
N THR A 10 -29.49 -27.98 -6.97
CA THR A 10 -28.61 -27.74 -8.13
C THR A 10 -27.93 -26.37 -8.01
N GLY A 11 -26.76 -26.22 -8.64
CA GLY A 11 -25.98 -24.98 -8.64
C GLY A 11 -25.55 -24.53 -7.23
N ASP A 12 -25.64 -23.22 -6.97
CA ASP A 12 -25.22 -22.58 -5.71
C ASP A 12 -25.99 -23.07 -4.48
N ARG A 13 -27.19 -23.64 -4.68
CA ARG A 13 -28.00 -24.22 -3.60
C ARG A 13 -27.48 -25.59 -3.14
N THR A 14 -26.60 -26.23 -3.90
CA THR A 14 -25.91 -27.45 -3.46
C THR A 14 -24.95 -27.14 -2.32
N VAL A 15 -24.60 -28.16 -1.54
CA VAL A 15 -23.59 -28.02 -0.47
C VAL A 15 -22.28 -27.46 -1.03
N MET A 16 -21.84 -27.97 -2.18
CA MET A 16 -20.61 -27.53 -2.81
C MET A 16 -20.72 -26.12 -3.41
N GLY A 17 -21.87 -25.76 -3.96
CA GLY A 17 -22.17 -24.41 -4.44
C GLY A 17 -22.14 -23.36 -3.32
N ARG A 18 -22.69 -23.69 -2.14
CA ARG A 18 -22.58 -22.83 -0.96
C ARG A 18 -21.14 -22.67 -0.47
N ILE A 19 -20.34 -23.73 -0.49
CA ILE A 19 -18.91 -23.67 -0.13
C ILE A 19 -18.15 -22.78 -1.12
N ALA A 20 -18.39 -22.93 -2.41
CA ALA A 20 -17.76 -22.10 -3.44
C ALA A 20 -18.15 -20.62 -3.27
N SER A 21 -19.44 -20.33 -3.05
CA SER A 21 -19.92 -18.98 -2.80
C SER A 21 -19.32 -18.36 -1.54
N LEU A 22 -19.19 -19.13 -0.44
CA LEU A 22 -18.52 -18.69 0.78
C LEU A 22 -17.02 -18.42 0.55
N ALA A 23 -16.35 -19.27 -0.21
CA ALA A 23 -14.93 -19.11 -0.52
C ALA A 23 -14.66 -17.87 -1.40
N SER A 24 -15.54 -17.59 -2.37
CA SER A 24 -15.44 -16.44 -3.27
C SER A 24 -15.92 -15.12 -2.66
N GLY A 25 -16.81 -15.17 -1.67
CA GLY A 25 -17.34 -13.99 -0.99
C GLY A 25 -16.43 -13.43 0.11
N LEU A 26 -15.29 -14.07 0.38
CA LEU A 26 -14.32 -13.58 1.36
C LEU A 26 -13.54 -12.40 0.76
N GLU A 27 -13.66 -11.25 1.41
CA GLU A 27 -12.83 -10.10 1.06
C GLU A 27 -11.35 -10.41 1.30
N VAL A 28 -10.54 -10.14 0.29
CA VAL A 28 -9.08 -10.23 0.42
C VAL A 28 -8.63 -9.07 1.30
N GLY A 29 -8.34 -9.37 2.57
CA GLY A 29 -7.76 -8.41 3.50
C GLY A 29 -6.40 -7.90 3.03
N ARG A 30 -5.97 -6.76 3.58
CA ARG A 30 -4.63 -6.22 3.35
C ARG A 30 -3.58 -7.21 3.89
N THR A 31 -2.53 -7.45 3.12
CA THR A 31 -1.42 -8.30 3.57
C THR A 31 -0.61 -7.58 4.67
N PRO A 32 -0.02 -8.31 5.63
CA PRO A 32 0.82 -7.70 6.66
C PRO A 32 1.95 -6.84 6.08
N ILE A 33 2.59 -7.29 5.00
CA ILE A 33 3.66 -6.55 4.31
C ILE A 33 3.13 -5.23 3.72
N ALA A 34 1.95 -5.24 3.10
CA ALA A 34 1.37 -4.01 2.56
C ALA A 34 1.05 -2.99 3.67
N MET A 35 0.58 -3.46 4.83
CA MET A 35 0.33 -2.59 5.99
C MET A 35 1.61 -1.97 6.55
N GLU A 36 2.69 -2.74 6.65
CA GLU A 36 4.00 -2.25 7.11
C GLU A 36 4.59 -1.21 6.14
N ILE A 37 4.49 -1.43 4.83
CA ILE A 37 4.95 -0.46 3.82
C ILE A 37 4.17 0.85 3.93
N GLU A 38 2.84 0.78 4.09
CA GLU A 38 2.01 1.98 4.27
C GLU A 38 2.37 2.73 5.55
N HIS A 39 2.59 2.01 6.66
CA HIS A 39 3.03 2.61 7.92
C HIS A 39 4.38 3.32 7.77
N PHE A 40 5.35 2.66 7.13
CA PHE A 40 6.67 3.19 6.87
C PHE A 40 6.63 4.46 6.00
N ILE A 41 5.87 4.44 4.90
CA ILE A 41 5.69 5.60 4.02
C ILE A 41 5.09 6.76 4.80
N ARG A 42 4.05 6.50 5.60
CA ARG A 42 3.38 7.54 6.39
C ARG A 42 4.32 8.20 7.40
N LEU A 43 5.21 7.42 8.02
CA LEU A 43 6.21 7.92 8.95
C LEU A 43 7.21 8.85 8.24
N ILE A 44 7.76 8.43 7.10
CA ILE A 44 8.70 9.27 6.34
C ILE A 44 8.03 10.52 5.81
N THR A 45 6.83 10.41 5.23
CA THR A 45 6.08 11.57 4.76
C THR A 45 5.79 12.55 5.90
N GLY A 46 5.45 12.05 7.09
CA GLY A 46 5.27 12.89 8.28
C GLY A 46 6.53 13.69 8.63
N VAL A 47 7.69 13.02 8.65
CA VAL A 47 8.99 13.67 8.91
C VAL A 47 9.35 14.67 7.81
N ALA A 48 9.20 14.30 6.54
CA ALA A 48 9.49 15.15 5.38
C ALA A 48 8.67 16.45 5.39
N VAL A 49 7.36 16.34 5.67
CA VAL A 49 6.45 17.50 5.75
C VAL A 49 6.80 18.37 6.95
N PHE A 50 7.12 17.77 8.11
CA PHE A 50 7.52 18.52 9.30
C PHE A 50 8.80 19.35 9.06
N LEU A 51 9.83 18.73 8.49
CA LEU A 51 11.06 19.42 8.10
C LEU A 51 10.80 20.49 7.03
N GLY A 52 10.04 20.16 5.98
CA GLY A 52 9.71 21.09 4.92
C GLY A 52 9.01 22.35 5.43
N LEU A 53 7.97 22.19 6.26
CA LEU A 53 7.24 23.32 6.87
C LEU A 53 8.12 24.13 7.82
N SER A 54 8.93 23.47 8.66
CA SER A 54 9.84 24.15 9.57
C SER A 54 10.81 25.06 8.82
N PHE A 55 11.45 24.54 7.76
CA PHE A 55 12.40 25.32 6.95
C PHE A 55 11.72 26.36 6.06
N PHE A 56 10.48 26.13 5.63
CA PHE A 56 9.68 27.12 4.91
C PHE A 56 9.35 28.32 5.80
N ILE A 57 8.95 28.10 7.06
CA ILE A 57 8.71 29.19 8.01
C ILE A 57 10.04 29.91 8.31
N LEU A 58 11.13 29.17 8.48
CA LEU A 58 12.45 29.73 8.74
C LEU A 58 12.94 30.62 7.58
N SER A 59 12.72 30.21 6.33
CA SER A 59 13.14 30.99 5.16
C SER A 59 12.36 32.29 5.00
N LEU A 60 11.06 32.29 5.34
CA LEU A 60 10.26 33.51 5.40
C LEU A 60 10.76 34.48 6.48
N ILE A 61 11.14 33.98 7.66
CA ILE A 61 11.71 34.80 8.75
C ILE A 61 13.07 35.40 8.35
N LEU A 62 13.88 34.64 7.60
CA LEU A 62 15.18 35.10 7.09
C LEU A 62 15.07 36.12 5.95
N GLY A 63 13.86 36.41 5.46
CA GLY A 63 13.62 37.41 4.43
C GLY A 63 13.85 36.92 3.00
N TYR A 64 13.87 35.61 2.76
CA TYR A 64 13.87 35.05 1.40
C TYR A 64 12.58 35.38 0.67
N THR A 65 12.64 35.43 -0.66
CA THR A 65 11.43 35.63 -1.48
C THR A 65 10.52 34.40 -1.39
N TRP A 66 9.20 34.60 -1.56
CA TRP A 66 8.24 33.48 -1.55
C TRP A 66 8.63 32.40 -2.55
N LEU A 67 9.13 32.79 -3.72
CA LEU A 67 9.56 31.86 -4.77
C LEU A 67 10.69 30.95 -4.28
N GLU A 68 11.73 31.51 -3.66
CA GLU A 68 12.86 30.76 -3.12
C GLU A 68 12.42 29.82 -1.98
N ALA A 69 11.53 30.29 -1.10
CA ALA A 69 10.98 29.48 -0.01
C ALA A 69 10.25 28.23 -0.54
N VAL A 70 9.47 28.37 -1.61
CA VAL A 70 8.77 27.24 -2.25
C VAL A 70 9.75 26.28 -2.94
N ILE A 71 10.80 26.80 -3.59
CA ILE A 71 11.84 25.97 -4.20
C ILE A 71 12.55 25.14 -3.12
N PHE A 72 12.90 25.74 -1.98
CA PHE A 72 13.49 25.02 -0.85
C PHE A 72 12.53 23.97 -0.27
N LEU A 73 11.25 24.29 -0.12
CA LEU A 73 10.24 23.35 0.37
C LEU A 73 10.17 22.11 -0.53
N ILE A 74 10.06 22.30 -1.86
CA ILE A 74 10.03 21.20 -2.83
C ILE A 74 11.33 20.38 -2.75
N GLY A 75 12.48 21.06 -2.67
CA GLY A 75 13.78 20.40 -2.55
C GLY A 75 13.90 19.52 -1.30
N ILE A 76 13.41 19.99 -0.15
CA ILE A 76 13.42 19.22 1.10
C ILE A 76 12.48 18.02 1.01
N ILE A 77 11.28 18.19 0.44
CA ILE A 77 10.32 17.10 0.29
C ILE A 77 10.90 16.01 -0.62
N VAL A 78 11.41 16.36 -1.80
CA VAL A 78 12.02 15.41 -2.75
C VAL A 78 13.23 14.73 -2.12
N ALA A 79 14.09 15.44 -1.38
CA ALA A 79 15.23 14.84 -0.71
C ALA A 79 14.87 13.81 0.39
N ASN A 80 13.65 13.89 0.95
CA ASN A 80 13.20 13.00 2.03
C ASN A 80 12.24 11.89 1.56
N VAL A 81 11.57 12.06 0.41
CA VAL A 81 10.68 11.02 -0.12
C VAL A 81 11.52 9.94 -0.81
N PRO A 82 11.44 8.67 -0.41
CA PRO A 82 12.28 7.63 -0.99
C PRO A 82 11.63 7.10 -2.28
N GLU A 83 11.86 7.75 -3.42
CA GLU A 83 11.21 7.40 -4.69
C GLU A 83 11.57 5.99 -5.16
N GLY A 84 12.73 5.48 -4.76
CA GLY A 84 13.19 4.13 -5.10
C GLY A 84 12.58 3.01 -4.25
N LEU A 85 11.95 3.31 -3.12
CA LEU A 85 11.59 2.27 -2.14
C LEU A 85 10.51 1.31 -2.64
N LEU A 86 9.47 1.82 -3.29
CA LEU A 86 8.40 0.97 -3.82
C LEU A 86 8.92 0.02 -4.90
N ALA A 87 9.84 0.49 -5.73
CA ALA A 87 10.48 -0.30 -6.77
C ALA A 87 11.39 -1.38 -6.17
N THR A 88 12.25 -1.03 -5.20
CA THR A 88 13.17 -1.99 -4.57
C THR A 88 12.44 -3.08 -3.79
N VAL A 89 11.36 -2.74 -3.08
CA VAL A 89 10.52 -3.71 -2.36
C VAL A 89 9.86 -4.67 -3.35
N THR A 90 9.31 -4.16 -4.46
CA THR A 90 8.71 -5.00 -5.50
C THR A 90 9.72 -5.97 -6.11
N VAL A 91 10.93 -5.50 -6.42
CA VAL A 91 12.02 -6.32 -6.94
C VAL A 91 12.46 -7.37 -5.93
N CYS A 92 12.61 -7.00 -4.65
CA CYS A 92 12.97 -7.92 -3.57
C CYS A 92 11.94 -9.06 -3.46
N LEU A 93 10.65 -8.72 -3.40
CA LEU A 93 9.56 -9.70 -3.35
C LEU A 93 9.53 -10.60 -4.59
N THR A 94 9.76 -10.03 -5.78
CA THR A 94 9.83 -10.79 -7.03
C THR A 94 11.00 -11.79 -7.02
N LEU A 95 12.17 -11.38 -6.53
CA LEU A 95 13.34 -12.25 -6.42
C LEU A 95 13.11 -13.38 -5.41
N THR A 96 12.46 -13.09 -4.27
CA THR A 96 12.09 -14.10 -3.28
C THR A 96 11.07 -15.09 -3.87
N ALA A 97 10.04 -14.60 -4.56
CA ALA A 97 9.04 -15.44 -5.22
C ALA A 97 9.64 -16.30 -6.34
N LYS A 98 10.65 -15.81 -7.06
CA LYS A 98 11.38 -16.57 -8.07
C LYS A 98 12.29 -17.66 -7.47
N ARG A 99 12.71 -17.48 -6.21
CA ARG A 99 13.60 -18.42 -5.50
C ARG A 99 12.81 -19.52 -4.77
N MET A 100 11.53 -19.27 -4.46
CA MET A 100 10.59 -20.27 -3.96
C MET A 100 10.04 -21.12 -5.11
#